data_AF-A0A8J3GR81-F1
#
_entry.id   AF-A0A8J3GR81-F1
#
_cell.length_a   1.000
_cell.length_b   1.000
_cell.length_c   1.000
_cell.angle_alpha   90.00
_cell.angle_beta   90.00
_cell.angle_gamma   90.00
#
_symmetry.space_group_name_H-M   'P 1'
#
loop_
_entity.id
_entity.type
_entity.pdbx_description
1 polymer ?
#
loop_
_entity_poly.entity_id
_entity_poly.type
_entity_poly.pdbx_seq_one_letter_code
_entity_poly.pdbx_strand_id
1 'polypeptide(L)'
;MFELEVVNPLHWRVRIGPWQFRTWRTFFMKVPRGYRSPELIYEVARIADDDHLEGQLAAFDSEPEAKRYFALLEAEGRHGDLILNYVTLHSRLEDWSSNR
;
A
#
# COMPACT_ATOMS: atom_id res chain seq x y z
N MET A 1 -14.76 -9.24 18.21
CA MET A 1 -13.32 -8.88 18.26
C MET A 1 -13.20 -7.40 17.97
N PHE A 2 -12.61 -6.65 18.90
CA PHE A 2 -12.39 -5.21 18.82
C PHE A 2 -10.88 -4.99 18.74
N GLU A 3 -10.42 -4.22 17.75
CA GLU A 3 -9.01 -3.88 17.59
C GLU A 3 -8.87 -2.41 17.25
N LEU A 4 -7.94 -1.74 17.93
CA LEU A 4 -7.57 -0.35 17.69
C LEU A 4 -6.11 -0.34 17.27
N GLU A 5 -5.84 0.28 16.12
CA GLU A 5 -4.49 0.54 15.64
C GLU A 5 -4.31 2.05 15.47
N VAL A 6 -3.27 2.58 16.10
CA VAL A 6 -2.90 3.99 16.01
C VAL A 6 -1.60 4.06 15.21
N VAL A 7 -1.71 4.49 13.94
CA VAL A 7 -0.55 4.67 13.06
C VAL A 7 0.14 5.99 13.41
N ASN A 8 -0.64 7.06 13.58
CA ASN A 8 -0.20 8.35 14.11
C ASN A 8 -1.41 9.13 14.68
N PRO A 9 -1.22 10.33 15.31
CA PRO A 9 -2.32 11.07 15.95
C PRO A 9 -3.49 11.47 15.04
N LEU A 10 -3.24 11.62 13.73
CA LEU A 10 -4.26 11.96 12.72
C LEU A 10 -4.79 10.72 11.99
N HIS A 11 -4.09 9.59 12.11
CA HIS A 11 -4.37 8.34 11.43
C HIS A 11 -4.53 7.20 12.44
N TRP A 12 -5.76 7.02 12.92
CA TRP A 12 -6.17 5.83 13.68
C TRP A 12 -7.29 5.02 13.01
N ARG A 13 -7.28 3.72 13.28
CA ARG A 13 -8.18 2.73 12.68
C ARG A 13 -8.79 1.84 13.76
N VAL A 14 -10.10 1.63 13.66
CA VAL A 14 -10.87 0.76 14.57
C VAL A 14 -11.51 -0.36 13.77
N ARG A 15 -11.39 -1.60 14.26
CA ARG A 15 -12.05 -2.78 13.70
C ARG A 15 -13.06 -3.35 14.69
N ILE A 16 -14.28 -3.57 14.20
CA ILE A 16 -15.39 -4.20 14.92
C ILE A 16 -15.92 -5.36 14.06
N GLY A 17 -15.42 -6.57 14.30
CA GLY A 17 -15.73 -7.73 13.47
C GLY A 17 -15.30 -7.52 12.01
N PRO A 18 -16.19 -7.64 11.01
CA PRO A 18 -15.84 -7.37 9.61
C PRO A 18 -15.86 -5.88 9.27
N TRP A 19 -16.17 -4.98 10.22
CA TRP A 19 -16.25 -3.56 9.92
C TRP A 19 -14.97 -2.84 10.33
N GLN A 20 -14.45 -2.02 9.44
CA GLN A 20 -13.27 -1.20 9.65
C GLN A 20 -13.63 0.28 9.49
N PHE A 21 -13.26 1.06 10.51
CA PHE A 21 -13.38 2.50 10.57
C PHE A 21 -11.98 3.10 10.56
N ARG A 22 -11.79 4.21 9.86
CA ARG A 22 -10.49 4.90 9.77
C ARG A 22 -10.71 6.40 9.58
N THR A 23 -9.78 7.20 10.09
CA THR A 23 -9.85 8.66 9.95
C THR A 23 -9.37 9.20 8.61
N TRP A 24 -8.80 8.37 7.75
CA TRP A 24 -8.35 8.76 6.42
C TRP A 24 -8.99 7.89 5.34
N ARG A 25 -9.35 8.52 4.21
CA ARG A 25 -9.87 7.94 2.96
C ARG A 25 -10.89 6.81 3.11
N THR A 26 -12.17 7.07 2.84
CA THR A 26 -13.29 6.11 3.02
C THR A 26 -13.40 5.65 4.47
N PHE A 27 -14.23 6.36 5.22
CA PHE A 27 -14.36 6.24 6.68
C PHE A 27 -14.87 4.88 7.16
N PHE A 28 -15.48 4.09 6.27
CA PHE A 28 -16.16 2.85 6.61
C PHE A 28 -16.00 1.79 5.51
N MET A 29 -15.56 0.59 5.89
CA MET A 29 -15.36 -0.53 4.97
C MET A 29 -15.72 -1.86 5.63
N LYS A 30 -16.27 -2.80 4.85
CA LYS A 30 -16.44 -4.20 5.27
C LYS A 30 -15.27 -5.05 4.77
N VAL A 31 -14.47 -5.59 5.67
CA VAL A 31 -13.32 -6.44 5.36
C VAL A 31 -13.74 -7.91 5.15
N PRO A 32 -13.10 -8.63 4.21
CA PRO A 32 -13.33 -10.06 4.01
C PRO A 32 -12.98 -10.90 5.24
N ARG A 33 -13.58 -12.10 5.32
CA ARG A 33 -13.31 -13.05 6.40
C ARG A 33 -11.86 -13.54 6.29
N GLY A 34 -11.08 -13.38 7.36
CA GLY A 34 -9.66 -13.80 7.40
C GLY A 34 -8.66 -12.65 7.25
N TYR A 35 -9.10 -11.46 6.84
CA TYR A 35 -8.27 -10.25 6.87
C TYR A 35 -7.83 -9.94 8.30
N ARG A 36 -6.53 -9.79 8.56
CA ARG A 36 -5.99 -9.58 9.92
C ARG A 36 -5.55 -8.14 10.16
N SER A 37 -4.92 -7.50 9.19
CA SER A 37 -4.43 -6.13 9.32
C SER A 37 -4.19 -5.53 7.92
N PRO A 38 -3.98 -4.22 7.80
CA PRO A 38 -3.69 -3.57 6.56
C PRO A 38 -2.20 -3.76 6.31
N GLU A 39 -1.83 -4.66 5.40
CA GLU A 39 -0.42 -4.85 5.10
C GLU A 39 0.11 -3.59 4.42
N LEU A 40 1.13 -2.99 5.04
CA LEU A 40 1.86 -1.91 4.44
C LEU A 40 2.80 -2.55 3.44
N ILE A 41 2.65 -2.16 2.18
CA ILE A 41 3.52 -2.58 1.10
C ILE A 41 4.27 -1.40 0.54
N TYR A 42 5.45 -1.69 0.04
CA TYR A 42 6.36 -0.75 -0.57
C TYR A 42 6.29 -0.98 -2.07
N GLU A 43 5.76 -0.02 -2.80
CA GLU A 43 5.61 -0.09 -4.25
C GLU A 43 6.78 0.65 -4.91
N VAL A 44 7.46 0.00 -5.83
CA VAL A 44 8.34 0.68 -6.78
C VAL A 44 7.51 0.96 -8.02
N ALA A 45 7.36 2.23 -8.35
CA ALA A 45 6.48 2.69 -9.41
C ALA A 45 7.17 3.70 -10.32
N ARG A 46 6.62 3.84 -11.52
CA ARG A 46 7.08 4.76 -12.53
C ARG A 46 6.24 6.03 -12.52
N ILE A 47 6.90 7.17 -12.59
CA ILE A 47 6.27 8.48 -12.80
C ILE A 47 6.58 8.97 -14.22
N ALA A 48 5.60 9.64 -14.82
CA ALA A 48 5.77 10.41 -16.05
C ALA A 48 6.44 11.75 -15.75
N ASP A 49 6.86 12.45 -16.80
CA ASP A 49 7.47 13.78 -16.72
C ASP A 49 6.55 14.85 -16.07
N ASP A 50 5.24 14.58 -15.96
CA ASP A 50 4.24 15.44 -15.32
C ASP A 50 3.93 15.04 -13.85
N ASP A 51 4.79 14.23 -13.24
CA ASP A 51 4.64 13.63 -11.91
C ASP A 51 3.39 12.71 -11.78
N HIS A 52 2.75 12.33 -12.89
CA HIS A 52 1.67 11.35 -12.84
C HIS A 52 2.21 9.93 -12.71
N LEU A 53 1.51 9.08 -11.95
CA LEU A 53 1.86 7.67 -11.81
C LEU A 53 1.53 6.91 -13.11
N GLU A 54 2.53 6.51 -13.88
CA GLU A 54 2.32 5.71 -15.10
C GLU A 54 1.95 4.26 -14.77
N GLY A 55 2.55 3.72 -13.72
CA GLY A 55 2.30 2.34 -13.34
C GLY A 55 3.20 1.81 -12.24
N GLN A 56 2.76 0.69 -11.66
CA GLN A 56 3.53 -0.04 -10.66
C GLN A 56 4.46 -1.05 -11.34
N LEU A 57 5.73 -1.06 -10.94
CA LEU A 57 6.70 -2.05 -11.41
C LEU A 57 6.77 -3.26 -10.47
N ALA A 58 6.74 -3.04 -9.16
CA ALA A 58 6.77 -4.10 -8.14
C ALA A 58 6.16 -3.64 -6.81
N ALA A 59 5.73 -4.59 -5.98
CA ALA A 59 5.34 -4.37 -4.58
C ALA A 59 6.08 -5.36 -3.66
N PHE A 60 6.45 -4.90 -2.48
CA PHE A 60 7.16 -5.67 -1.46
C PHE A 60 6.49 -5.48 -0.11
N ASP A 61 6.56 -6.48 0.77
CA ASP A 61 6.12 -6.39 2.17
C ASP A 61 7.17 -5.71 3.07
N SER A 62 8.34 -5.39 2.52
CA SER A 62 9.54 -4.99 3.26
C SER A 62 10.26 -3.81 2.60
N GLU A 63 10.48 -2.73 3.36
CA GLU A 63 11.17 -1.51 2.88
C GLU A 63 12.59 -1.81 2.37
N PRO A 64 13.42 -2.60 3.08
CA PRO A 64 14.74 -2.95 2.59
C PRO A 64 14.73 -3.68 1.24
N GLU A 65 13.72 -4.51 0.99
CA GLU A 65 13.59 -5.24 -0.28
C GLU A 65 13.21 -4.31 -1.42
N ALA A 66 12.24 -3.42 -1.18
CA ALA A 66 11.85 -2.41 -2.16
C ALA A 66 13.00 -1.45 -2.47
N LYS A 67 13.78 -1.02 -1.46
CA LYS A 67 14.98 -0.19 -1.66
C LYS A 67 16.08 -0.89 -2.45
N ARG A 68 16.28 -2.19 -2.23
CA ARG A 68 17.23 -3.00 -3.00
C ARG A 68 16.82 -3.08 -4.47
N TYR A 69 15.54 -3.32 -4.72
CA TYR A 69 15.01 -3.37 -6.08
C TYR A 69 15.07 -1.99 -6.76
N PHE A 70 14.73 -0.92 -6.03
CA PHE A 70 14.87 0.46 -6.50
C PHE A 70 16.32 0.77 -6.93
N ALA A 71 17.30 0.45 -6.08
CA ALA A 71 18.72 0.68 -6.37
C ALA A 71 19.22 -0.14 -7.57
N LEU A 72 18.66 -1.34 -7.78
CA LEU A 72 18.97 -2.17 -8.95
C LEU A 72 18.46 -1.52 -10.24
N LEU A 73 17.22 -1.03 -10.25
CA LEU A 73 16.66 -0.35 -11.42
C LEU A 73 17.38 0.98 -11.73
N GLU A 74 17.77 1.72 -10.70
CA GLU A 74 18.64 2.90 -10.86
C GLU A 74 19.97 2.49 -11.52
N ALA A 75 20.63 1.42 -11.05
CA ALA A 75 21.88 0.94 -11.66
C ALA A 75 21.72 0.46 -13.12
N GLU A 76 20.51 0.05 -13.53
CA GLU A 76 20.17 -0.31 -14.91
C GLU A 76 19.89 0.92 -15.81
N GLY A 77 20.02 2.14 -15.28
CA GLY A 77 19.88 3.38 -16.03
C GLY A 77 18.47 3.95 -16.05
N ARG A 78 17.54 3.44 -15.22
CA ARG A 78 16.19 4.01 -15.04
C ARG A 78 16.21 5.16 -14.04
N HIS A 79 17.05 6.16 -14.30
CA HIS A 79 17.21 7.31 -13.42
C HIS A 79 16.11 8.34 -13.68
N GLY A 80 15.43 8.77 -12.61
CA GLY A 80 14.57 9.95 -12.62
C GLY A 80 13.09 9.72 -12.94
N ASP A 81 12.70 8.52 -13.36
CA ASP A 81 11.29 8.14 -13.57
C ASP A 81 10.78 7.16 -12.51
N LEU A 82 11.54 6.90 -11.45
CA LEU A 82 11.20 5.95 -10.40
C LEU A 82 10.85 6.63 -9.07
N ILE A 83 9.81 6.13 -8.44
CA ILE A 83 9.45 6.48 -7.06
C ILE A 83 9.31 5.22 -6.20
N LEU A 84 9.65 5.37 -4.93
CA LEU A 84 9.29 4.42 -3.88
C LEU A 84 8.06 4.95 -3.14
N ASN A 85 6.93 4.28 -3.34
CA ASN A 85 5.66 4.62 -2.74
C ASN A 85 5.34 3.67 -1.57
N TYR A 86 4.56 4.16 -0.62
CA TYR A 86 4.17 3.42 0.58
C TYR A 86 2.66 3.30 0.57
N VAL A 87 2.18 2.11 0.23
CA VAL A 87 0.76 1.88 -0.04
C VAL A 87 0.24 0.87 0.94
N THR A 88 -0.97 1.10 1.42
CA THR A 88 -1.64 0.11 2.26
C THR A 88 -2.48 -0.79 1.35
N LEU A 89 -2.26 -2.11 1.42
CA LEU A 89 -2.79 -3.12 0.50
C LEU A 89 -4.32 -3.06 0.30
N HIS A 90 -5.06 -2.51 1.27
CA HIS A 90 -6.50 -2.31 1.17
C HIS A 90 -6.94 -1.17 0.22
N SER A 91 -6.00 -0.49 -0.45
CA SER A 91 -6.28 0.63 -1.37
C SER A 91 -6.67 0.17 -2.78
N ARG A 92 -6.50 -1.11 -3.11
CA ARG A 92 -6.92 -1.71 -4.37
C ARG A 92 -7.78 -2.93 -4.09
N LEU A 93 -9.05 -2.69 -3.77
CA LEU A 93 -10.07 -3.75 -3.69
C LEU A 93 -10.17 -4.57 -4.99
N GLU A 94 -9.72 -4.01 -6.11
CA GLU A 94 -9.65 -4.66 -7.42
C GLU A 94 -8.58 -5.77 -7.50
N ASP A 95 -7.51 -5.69 -6.70
CA ASP A 95 -6.45 -6.71 -6.64
C ASP A 95 -6.90 -8.00 -5.94
N TRP A 96 -8.07 -7.99 -5.29
CA TRP A 96 -8.67 -9.17 -4.67
C TRP A 96 -9.46 -10.03 -5.68
N SER A 97 -9.71 -9.52 -6.90
CA SER A 97 -10.45 -10.25 -7.93
C SER A 97 -9.69 -11.44 -8.52
N SER A 98 -8.38 -11.52 -8.30
CA SER A 98 -7.48 -12.57 -8.78
C SER A 98 -7.14 -13.65 -7.75
N ASN A 99 -7.63 -13.55 -6.51
CA ASN A 99 -7.50 -14.62 -5.51
C ASN A 99 -8.68 -15.60 -5.59
N ARG A 100 -8.75 -16.32 -6.71
CA ARG A 100 -9.61 -17.50 -6.89
C ARG A 100 -8.81 -18.78 -6.83
#